data_AF-A0AAU6HCE5-F1
#
_entry.id   AF-A0AAU6HCE5-F1
#
_cell.length_a   1.000
_cell.length_b   1.000
_cell.length_c   1.000
_cell.angle_alpha   90.00
_cell.angle_beta   90.00
_cell.angle_gamma   90.00
#
_symmetry.space_group_name_H-M   'P 1'
#
loop_
_entity.id
_entity.type
_entity.pdbx_description
1 polymer ?
#
loop_
_entity_poly.entity_id
_entity_poly.type
_entity_poly.pdbx_seq_one_letter_code
_entity_poly.pdbx_strand_id
1 'polypeptide(L)'
;MTRTLTASRTFDQRPAQWTPPAEPTSDDDIDWIAVERAVYADVPTSGLTEPEARAAALIMTANGRGENDIAAHLGIYRRKITRWRAAAKLADGQPAATCTTDSCDAFPVSRGMCNKHYKQARAAEKAAAVGASRCGSEPGYKTHRRYHTKVCDPCRAAHTEYGRACTRIRAERERGPELRDQLEVAA
;
A
#
# COMPACT_ATOMS: atom_id res chain seq x y z
N MET A 1 -21.93 42.22 -41.43
CA MET A 1 -21.43 40.87 -41.12
C MET A 1 -19.98 40.77 -41.57
N THR A 2 -19.04 41.10 -40.69
CA THR A 2 -17.60 41.16 -40.98
C THR A 2 -16.93 39.87 -40.50
N ARG A 3 -16.42 39.07 -41.43
CA ARG A 3 -15.65 37.85 -41.15
C ARG A 3 -14.18 38.22 -40.94
N THR A 4 -13.69 38.07 -39.72
CA THR A 4 -12.28 38.22 -39.38
C THR A 4 -11.54 36.94 -39.79
N LEU A 5 -10.60 37.06 -40.73
CA LEU A 5 -9.73 35.96 -41.16
C LEU A 5 -8.52 35.86 -40.21
N THR A 6 -8.50 34.82 -39.39
CA THR A 6 -7.35 34.52 -38.52
C THR A 6 -6.29 33.80 -39.34
N ALA A 7 -5.14 34.44 -39.55
CA ALA A 7 -4.00 33.85 -40.25
C ALA A 7 -3.38 32.74 -39.38
N SER A 8 -3.55 31.49 -39.81
CA SER A 8 -2.85 30.34 -39.24
C SER A 8 -1.37 30.43 -39.59
N ARG A 9 -0.53 30.79 -38.61
CA ARG A 9 0.93 30.64 -38.72
C ARG A 9 1.25 29.15 -38.74
N THR A 10 1.63 28.65 -39.91
CA THR A 10 2.30 27.35 -40.04
C THR A 10 3.64 27.46 -39.31
N PHE A 11 3.71 26.89 -38.10
CA PHE A 11 4.97 26.71 -37.40
C PHE A 11 5.83 25.78 -38.25
N ASP A 12 6.94 26.33 -38.75
CA ASP A 12 7.93 25.65 -39.57
C ASP A 12 8.54 24.52 -38.73
N GLN A 13 8.05 23.29 -38.93
CA GLN A 13 8.56 22.09 -38.27
C GLN A 13 9.91 21.73 -38.90
N ARG A 14 10.96 22.49 -38.57
CA ARG A 14 12.31 22.02 -38.81
C ARG A 14 12.50 20.73 -38.03
N PRO A 15 12.90 19.62 -38.67
CA PRO A 15 13.26 18.42 -37.95
C PRO A 15 14.35 18.79 -36.95
N ALA A 16 14.15 18.42 -35.69
CA ALA A 16 15.12 18.67 -34.63
C ALA A 16 16.48 18.18 -35.12
N GLN A 17 17.43 19.10 -35.29
CA GLN A 17 18.78 18.76 -35.68
C GLN A 17 19.30 17.77 -34.64
N TRP A 18 19.58 16.54 -35.07
CA TRP A 18 20.13 15.50 -34.22
C TRP A 18 21.42 16.03 -33.62
N THR A 19 21.36 16.38 -32.33
CA THR A 19 22.55 16.73 -31.57
C THR A 19 23.16 15.41 -31.16
N PRO A 20 24.42 15.11 -31.55
CA PRO A 20 25.06 13.89 -31.08
C PRO A 20 25.02 13.86 -29.54
N PRO A 21 24.91 12.66 -28.94
CA PRO A 21 24.99 12.53 -27.48
C PRO A 21 26.29 13.19 -27.03
N ALA A 22 26.20 14.05 -26.02
CA ALA A 22 27.38 14.71 -25.48
C ALA A 22 28.38 13.64 -25.04
N GLU A 23 29.66 13.84 -25.31
CA GLU A 23 30.69 13.04 -24.65
C GLU A 23 30.47 13.18 -23.13
N PRO A 24 30.55 12.09 -22.34
CA PRO A 24 30.25 12.14 -20.91
C PRO A 24 31.17 13.15 -20.23
N THR A 25 30.61 14.31 -19.88
CA THR A 25 31.36 15.45 -19.33
C THR A 25 31.64 15.33 -17.82
N SER A 26 31.43 14.17 -17.19
CA SER A 26 31.66 14.03 -15.73
C SER A 26 32.16 12.64 -15.29
N ASP A 27 32.88 12.64 -14.17
CA ASP A 27 33.63 11.50 -13.60
C ASP A 27 32.77 10.30 -13.13
N ASP A 28 31.44 10.36 -13.24
CA ASP A 28 30.51 9.38 -12.62
C ASP A 28 29.53 8.72 -13.62
N ASP A 29 29.81 8.71 -14.93
CA ASP A 29 28.91 8.16 -15.97
C ASP A 29 27.51 8.82 -15.99
N ILE A 30 27.39 10.08 -15.53
CA ILE A 30 26.15 10.85 -15.55
C ILE A 30 26.23 11.90 -16.65
N ASP A 31 25.34 11.83 -17.65
CA ASP A 31 25.09 12.93 -18.58
C ASP A 31 24.20 13.99 -17.91
N TRP A 32 24.82 15.02 -17.34
CA TRP A 32 24.12 16.13 -16.69
C TRP A 32 23.25 16.94 -17.64
N ILE A 33 23.53 16.95 -18.95
CA ILE A 33 22.67 17.60 -19.95
C ILE A 33 21.39 16.79 -20.13
N ALA A 34 21.48 15.46 -20.16
CA ALA A 34 20.31 14.58 -20.17
C ALA A 34 19.46 14.77 -18.90
N VAL A 35 20.10 14.88 -17.73
CA VAL A 35 19.44 15.19 -16.45
C VAL A 35 18.73 16.55 -16.51
N GLU A 36 19.41 17.61 -16.94
CA GLU A 36 18.83 18.94 -17.03
C GLU A 36 17.63 18.99 -17.99
N ARG A 37 17.76 18.36 -19.17
CA ARG A 37 16.67 18.21 -20.14
C ARG A 37 15.50 17.45 -19.52
N ALA A 38 15.75 16.38 -18.79
CA ALA A 38 14.69 15.64 -18.11
C ALA A 38 14.01 16.46 -17.01
N VAL A 39 14.71 17.36 -16.32
CA VAL A 39 14.11 18.18 -15.24
C VAL A 39 13.27 19.33 -15.79
N TYR A 40 13.75 20.02 -16.83
CA TYR A 40 13.16 21.29 -17.29
C TYR A 40 12.49 21.23 -18.65
N ALA A 41 12.87 20.31 -19.52
CA ALA A 41 12.32 20.21 -20.85
C ALA A 41 11.18 19.17 -20.88
N ASP A 42 10.13 19.45 -21.65
CA ASP A 42 9.03 18.51 -21.92
C ASP A 42 9.45 17.46 -22.97
N VAL A 43 10.69 17.00 -22.86
CA VAL A 43 11.31 16.06 -23.79
C VAL A 43 11.08 14.65 -23.24
N PRO A 44 10.72 13.67 -24.08
CA PRO A 44 10.54 12.30 -23.64
C PRO A 44 11.78 11.78 -22.90
N THR A 45 11.53 11.22 -21.72
CA THR A 45 12.55 10.71 -20.77
C THR A 45 13.05 9.30 -21.12
N SER A 46 12.69 8.79 -22.30
CA SER A 46 13.18 7.51 -22.81
C SER A 46 14.67 7.61 -23.10
N GLY A 47 15.50 6.96 -22.27
CA GLY A 47 16.95 6.87 -22.46
C GLY A 47 17.78 7.25 -21.24
N LEU A 48 17.17 7.75 -20.17
CA LEU A 48 17.91 8.03 -18.94
C LEU A 48 18.44 6.74 -18.31
N THR A 49 19.72 6.75 -17.96
CA THR A 49 20.32 5.72 -17.11
C THR A 49 19.76 5.80 -15.69
N GLU A 50 19.92 4.74 -14.88
CA GLU A 50 19.46 4.77 -13.49
C GLU A 50 20.12 5.89 -12.65
N PRO A 51 21.44 6.15 -12.75
CA PRO A 51 22.07 7.29 -12.09
C PRO A 51 21.49 8.64 -12.51
N GLU A 52 21.25 8.86 -13.81
CA GLU A 52 20.66 10.10 -14.33
C GLU A 52 19.21 10.28 -13.85
N ALA A 53 18.39 9.23 -13.93
CA ALA A 53 17.02 9.26 -13.44
C ALA A 53 16.97 9.55 -11.93
N ARG A 54 17.94 9.01 -11.16
CA ARG A 54 18.10 9.32 -9.74
C ARG A 54 18.44 10.79 -9.52
N ALA A 55 19.44 11.33 -10.24
CA ALA A 55 19.84 12.72 -10.13
C ALA A 55 18.67 13.67 -10.48
N ALA A 56 17.98 13.42 -11.59
CA ALA A 56 16.81 14.18 -12.01
C ALA A 56 15.70 14.16 -10.94
N ALA A 57 15.38 12.97 -10.39
CA ALA A 57 14.36 12.85 -9.35
C ALA A 57 14.70 13.64 -8.08
N LEU A 58 15.97 13.69 -7.67
CA LEU A 58 16.40 14.46 -6.50
C LEU A 58 16.33 15.97 -6.75
N ILE A 59 16.72 16.44 -7.93
CA ILE A 59 16.58 17.85 -8.31
C ILE A 59 15.10 18.26 -8.35
N MET A 60 14.23 17.45 -8.98
CA MET A 60 12.78 17.71 -9.00
C MET A 60 12.16 17.73 -7.59
N THR A 61 12.68 16.89 -6.68
CA THR A 61 12.29 16.89 -5.27
C THR A 61 12.69 18.20 -4.57
N ALA A 62 13.92 18.66 -4.77
CA ALA A 62 14.38 19.94 -4.24
C ALA A 62 13.55 21.13 -4.77
N ASN A 63 13.03 21.01 -5.99
CA ASN A 63 12.09 21.97 -6.59
C ASN A 63 10.63 21.80 -6.12
N GLY A 64 10.37 20.96 -5.11
CA GLY A 64 9.05 20.80 -4.48
C GLY A 64 8.05 19.95 -5.26
N ARG A 65 8.47 19.21 -6.31
CA ARG A 65 7.55 18.31 -7.04
C ARG A 65 7.21 17.07 -6.20
N GLY A 66 5.95 16.63 -6.26
CA GLY A 66 5.48 15.43 -5.58
C GLY A 66 6.00 14.14 -6.22
N GLU A 67 6.09 13.05 -5.45
CA GLU A 67 6.57 11.75 -5.97
C GLU A 67 5.75 11.24 -7.18
N ASN A 68 4.44 11.49 -7.19
CA ASN A 68 3.54 11.10 -8.29
C ASN A 68 3.94 11.80 -9.59
N ASP A 69 4.17 13.10 -9.52
CA ASP A 69 4.50 13.92 -10.70
C ASP A 69 5.88 13.54 -11.24
N ILE A 70 6.85 13.33 -10.34
CA ILE A 70 8.20 12.88 -10.71
C ILE A 70 8.14 11.48 -11.35
N ALA A 71 7.34 10.57 -10.80
CA ALA A 71 7.18 9.21 -11.33
C ALA A 71 6.58 9.22 -12.74
N ALA A 72 5.52 10.02 -12.94
CA ALA A 72 4.88 10.17 -14.24
C ALA A 72 5.83 10.81 -15.26
N HIS A 73 6.56 11.84 -14.85
CA HIS A 73 7.47 12.61 -15.71
C HIS A 73 8.68 11.77 -16.17
N LEU A 74 9.32 11.05 -15.25
CA LEU A 74 10.52 10.25 -15.54
C LEU A 74 10.19 8.82 -16.01
N GLY A 75 8.92 8.42 -16.04
CA GLY A 75 8.51 7.05 -16.40
C GLY A 75 9.03 5.98 -15.44
N ILE A 76 9.16 6.29 -14.14
CA ILE A 76 9.71 5.39 -13.11
C ILE A 76 8.70 5.10 -12.01
N TYR A 77 8.85 3.96 -11.32
CA TYR A 77 7.99 3.61 -10.19
C TYR A 77 8.22 4.53 -8.98
N ARG A 78 7.14 5.03 -8.38
CA ARG A 78 7.16 5.85 -7.14
C ARG A 78 8.06 5.31 -6.04
N ARG A 79 8.01 3.99 -5.81
CA ARG A 79 8.83 3.32 -4.78
C ARG A 79 10.33 3.56 -4.97
N LYS A 80 10.80 3.76 -6.21
CA LYS A 80 12.20 4.06 -6.53
C LYS A 80 12.56 5.48 -6.07
N ILE A 81 11.69 6.46 -6.33
CA ILE A 81 11.85 7.85 -5.87
C ILE A 81 11.88 7.91 -4.34
N THR A 82 10.93 7.26 -3.65
CA THR A 82 10.93 7.20 -2.17
C THR A 82 12.24 6.64 -1.63
N ARG A 83 12.76 5.56 -2.25
CA ARG A 83 14.06 4.97 -1.86
C ARG A 83 15.21 5.94 -2.08
N TRP A 84 15.23 6.66 -3.20
CA TRP A 84 16.28 7.64 -3.50
C TRP A 84 16.23 8.86 -2.58
N ARG A 85 15.05 9.39 -2.26
CA ARG A 85 14.86 10.46 -1.27
C ARG A 85 15.37 10.04 0.10
N ALA A 86 15.00 8.84 0.55
CA ALA A 86 15.48 8.27 1.81
C ALA A 86 17.01 8.13 1.84
N ALA A 87 17.61 7.65 0.75
CA ALA A 87 19.07 7.52 0.63
C ALA A 87 19.79 8.88 0.62
N ALA A 88 19.19 9.91 0.03
CA ALA A 88 19.72 11.27 -0.01
C ALA A 88 19.44 12.08 1.27
N LYS A 89 18.72 11.51 2.26
CA LYS A 89 18.24 12.21 3.46
C LYS A 89 17.38 13.45 3.13
N LEU A 90 16.82 13.52 1.92
CA LEU A 90 15.91 14.57 1.45
C LEU A 90 14.46 14.16 1.76
N ALA A 91 14.19 13.70 2.99
CA ALA A 91 12.82 13.45 3.41
C ALA A 91 12.02 14.74 3.18
N ASP A 92 10.95 14.63 2.40
CA ASP A 92 10.15 15.75 1.94
C ASP A 92 9.89 16.74 3.06
N GLY A 93 10.15 18.03 2.82
CA GLY A 93 9.95 19.12 3.77
C GLY A 93 8.49 19.33 4.24
N GLN A 94 7.59 18.37 4.04
CA GLN A 94 6.45 18.25 4.93
C GLN A 94 7.00 17.79 6.28
N PRO A 95 6.78 18.54 7.38
CA PRO A 95 7.08 18.01 8.70
C PRO A 95 6.42 16.65 8.73
N ALA A 96 7.22 15.59 8.88
CA ALA A 96 6.73 14.24 8.86
C ALA A 96 5.61 14.22 9.90
N ALA A 97 4.37 14.27 9.43
CA ALA A 97 3.25 14.44 10.34
C ALA A 97 3.35 13.22 11.24
N THR A 98 3.78 13.40 12.48
CA THR A 98 3.99 12.26 13.36
C THR A 98 2.67 11.52 13.42
N CYS A 99 2.76 10.20 13.62
CA CYS A 99 1.55 9.41 13.72
C CYS A 99 0.61 10.11 14.71
N THR A 100 -0.62 10.39 14.27
CA THR A 100 -1.70 11.06 15.03
C THR A 100 -2.01 10.42 16.38
N THR A 101 -1.48 9.23 16.64
CA THR A 101 -1.51 8.59 17.95
C THR A 101 -0.49 9.25 18.87
N ASP A 102 -0.96 9.77 20.00
CA ASP A 102 -0.11 10.33 21.05
C ASP A 102 1.08 9.39 21.35
N SER A 103 2.28 9.95 21.44
CA SER A 103 3.56 9.24 21.69
C SER A 103 4.10 8.35 20.55
N CYS A 104 3.64 8.52 19.30
CA CYS A 104 4.17 7.75 18.17
C CYS A 104 4.91 8.62 17.14
N ASP A 105 6.25 8.53 17.14
CA ASP A 105 7.12 9.26 16.20
C ASP A 105 7.32 8.52 14.86
N ALA A 106 6.57 7.45 14.62
CA ALA A 106 6.68 6.69 13.37
C ALA A 106 6.01 7.43 12.21
N PHE A 107 6.60 7.31 11.01
CA PHE A 107 6.07 7.93 9.80
C PHE A 107 4.65 7.46 9.46
N PRO A 108 3.74 8.39 9.12
CA PRO A 108 2.37 8.06 8.77
C PRO A 108 2.35 7.45 7.36
N VAL A 109 1.49 6.46 7.15
CA VAL A 109 1.29 5.83 5.83
C VAL A 109 -0.04 6.28 5.22
N SER A 110 -1.10 6.36 6.02
CA SER A 110 -2.44 6.77 5.58
C SER A 110 -3.25 7.29 6.77
N ARG A 111 -4.18 8.24 6.53
CA ARG A 111 -5.02 8.89 7.56
C ARG A 111 -4.22 9.48 8.74
N GLY A 112 -2.98 9.90 8.50
CA GLY A 112 -2.09 10.38 9.57
C GLY A 112 -1.64 9.29 10.56
N MET A 113 -1.82 8.01 10.26
CA MET A 113 -1.40 6.90 11.13
C MET A 113 -0.23 6.13 10.53
N CYS A 114 0.72 5.70 11.36
CA CYS A 114 1.78 4.79 10.95
C CYS A 114 1.22 3.41 10.58
N ASN A 115 2.00 2.57 9.90
CA ASN A 115 1.55 1.26 9.43
C ASN A 115 0.99 0.37 10.58
N LYS A 116 1.62 0.44 11.77
CA LYS A 116 1.18 -0.30 12.95
C LYS A 116 -0.20 0.16 13.43
N HIS A 117 -0.36 1.46 13.69
CA HIS A 117 -1.62 2.03 14.17
C HIS A 117 -2.73 1.96 13.12
N TYR A 118 -2.40 2.15 11.83
CA TYR A 118 -3.35 1.96 10.73
C TYR A 118 -3.91 0.52 10.70
N LYS A 119 -3.04 -0.49 10.83
CA LYS A 119 -3.47 -1.91 10.89
C LYS A 119 -4.36 -2.18 12.11
N GLN A 120 -4.02 -1.61 13.26
CA GLN A 120 -4.82 -1.76 14.48
C GLN A 120 -6.19 -1.08 14.36
N ALA A 121 -6.24 0.16 13.87
CA ALA A 121 -7.48 0.88 13.63
C ALA A 121 -8.39 0.11 12.66
N ARG A 122 -7.84 -0.35 11.52
CA ARG A 122 -8.57 -1.16 10.55
C ARG A 122 -9.04 -2.50 11.13
N ALA A 123 -8.24 -3.14 11.98
CA ALA A 123 -8.63 -4.37 12.65
C ALA A 123 -9.76 -4.12 13.65
N ALA A 124 -9.76 -2.99 14.36
CA ALA A 124 -10.83 -2.58 15.25
C ALA A 124 -12.12 -2.27 14.49
N GLU A 125 -12.07 -1.50 13.40
CA GLU A 125 -13.20 -1.26 12.49
C GLU A 125 -13.79 -2.58 11.99
N LYS A 126 -12.93 -3.51 11.55
CA LYS A 126 -13.36 -4.84 11.09
C LYS A 126 -13.97 -5.67 12.22
N ALA A 127 -13.39 -5.64 13.42
CA ALA A 127 -13.94 -6.35 14.57
C ALA A 127 -15.31 -5.80 14.98
N ALA A 128 -15.50 -4.47 14.93
CA ALA A 128 -16.80 -3.84 15.16
C ALA A 128 -17.85 -4.28 14.11
N ALA A 129 -17.47 -4.30 12.83
CA ALA A 129 -18.35 -4.73 11.74
C ALA A 129 -18.75 -6.22 11.84
N VAL A 130 -17.81 -7.10 12.21
CA VAL A 130 -18.09 -8.54 12.34
C VAL A 130 -18.83 -8.84 13.65
N GLY A 131 -18.53 -8.12 14.73
CA GLY A 131 -19.19 -8.27 16.02
C GLY A 131 -20.71 -8.11 15.91
N ALA A 132 -21.19 -7.14 15.13
CA ALA A 132 -22.63 -6.92 14.98
C ALA A 132 -23.37 -8.07 14.27
N SER A 133 -22.73 -8.77 13.33
CA SER A 133 -23.40 -9.75 12.47
C SER A 133 -23.26 -11.21 12.89
N ARG A 134 -22.30 -11.55 13.75
CA ARG A 134 -21.99 -12.95 14.12
C ARG A 134 -21.91 -13.23 15.62
N CYS A 135 -22.27 -12.27 16.48
CA CYS A 135 -22.35 -12.52 17.90
C CYS A 135 -23.40 -13.59 18.24
N GLY A 136 -23.17 -14.36 19.31
CA GLY A 136 -24.04 -15.47 19.71
C GLY A 136 -23.77 -16.79 18.99
N SER A 137 -22.61 -16.93 18.33
CA SER A 137 -22.23 -18.16 17.61
C SER A 137 -20.78 -18.57 17.90
N GLU A 138 -20.46 -19.85 17.74
CA GLU A 138 -19.07 -20.37 17.85
C GLU A 138 -18.08 -19.66 16.90
N PRO A 139 -18.43 -19.38 15.61
CA PRO A 139 -17.63 -18.53 14.74
C PRO A 139 -17.42 -17.10 15.28
N GLY A 140 -18.45 -16.53 15.92
CA GLY A 140 -18.35 -15.24 16.60
C GLY A 140 -17.32 -15.25 17.73
N TYR A 141 -17.35 -16.28 18.58
CA TYR A 141 -16.37 -16.47 19.66
C TYR A 141 -14.93 -16.53 19.14
N LYS A 142 -14.68 -17.34 18.10
CA LYS A 142 -13.34 -17.45 17.48
C LYS A 142 -12.87 -16.12 16.89
N THR A 143 -13.79 -15.33 16.34
CA THR A 143 -13.50 -13.99 15.80
C THR A 143 -13.00 -13.06 16.89
N HIS A 144 -13.66 -13.02 18.05
CA HIS A 144 -13.22 -12.19 19.17
C HIS A 144 -11.79 -12.53 19.62
N ARG A 145 -11.49 -13.83 19.75
CA ARG A 145 -10.13 -14.30 20.12
C ARG A 145 -9.08 -13.92 19.08
N ARG A 146 -9.39 -14.08 17.79
CA ARG A 146 -8.45 -13.77 16.69
C ARG A 146 -8.02 -12.31 16.67
N TYR A 147 -8.93 -11.41 17.02
CA TYR A 147 -8.69 -9.96 17.04
C TYR A 147 -8.37 -9.41 18.43
N HIS A 148 -8.15 -10.27 19.44
CA HIS A 148 -7.86 -9.88 20.82
C HIS A 148 -8.87 -8.88 21.40
N THR A 149 -10.15 -9.01 21.02
CA THR A 149 -11.24 -8.18 21.57
C THR A 149 -11.92 -8.90 22.73
N LYS A 150 -12.55 -8.15 23.64
CA LYS A 150 -13.35 -8.72 24.72
C LYS A 150 -14.48 -9.56 24.12
N VAL A 151 -14.51 -10.85 24.47
CA VAL A 151 -15.57 -11.78 24.06
C VAL A 151 -16.87 -11.40 24.77
N CYS A 152 -17.96 -11.20 24.02
CA CYS A 152 -19.28 -10.94 24.58
C CYS A 152 -19.93 -12.20 25.18
N ASP A 153 -20.90 -12.02 26.08
CA ASP A 153 -21.56 -13.13 26.77
C ASP A 153 -22.30 -14.09 25.83
N PRO A 154 -23.03 -13.63 24.79
CA PRO A 154 -23.66 -14.54 23.83
C PRO A 154 -22.67 -15.48 23.13
N CYS A 155 -21.50 -14.96 22.72
CA CYS A 155 -20.45 -15.77 22.10
C CYS A 155 -19.84 -16.78 23.08
N ARG A 156 -19.68 -16.39 24.36
CA ARG A 156 -19.17 -17.29 25.40
C ARG A 156 -20.16 -18.43 25.71
N ALA A 157 -21.46 -18.12 25.75
CA ALA A 157 -22.51 -19.10 25.91
C ALA A 157 -22.52 -20.09 24.73
N ALA A 158 -22.50 -19.58 23.48
CA ALA A 158 -22.45 -20.41 22.28
C ALA A 158 -21.22 -21.34 22.24
N HIS A 159 -20.05 -20.86 22.67
CA HIS A 159 -18.84 -21.69 22.76
C HIS A 159 -18.98 -22.82 23.80
N THR A 160 -19.60 -22.51 24.94
CA THR A 160 -19.88 -23.49 25.99
C THR A 160 -20.85 -24.56 25.49
N GLU A 161 -21.92 -24.16 24.81
CA GLU A 161 -22.89 -25.07 24.20
C GLU A 161 -22.26 -25.96 23.13
N TYR A 162 -21.44 -25.37 22.25
CA TYR A 162 -20.66 -26.11 21.25
C TYR A 162 -19.76 -27.17 21.92
N GLY A 163 -19.06 -26.80 23.00
CA GLY A 163 -18.24 -27.74 23.77
C GLY A 163 -19.06 -28.92 24.34
N ARG A 164 -20.23 -28.64 24.94
CA ARG A 164 -21.15 -29.69 25.44
C ARG A 164 -21.65 -30.60 24.33
N ALA A 165 -21.98 -30.04 23.15
CA ALA A 165 -22.41 -30.80 21.99
C ALA A 165 -21.29 -31.73 21.48
N CYS A 166 -20.06 -31.25 21.39
CA CYS A 166 -18.90 -32.07 21.02
C CYS A 166 -18.70 -33.24 22.00
N THR A 167 -18.80 -33.00 23.31
CA THR A 167 -18.70 -34.07 24.32
C THR A 167 -19.79 -35.12 24.14
N ARG A 168 -21.03 -34.71 23.86
CA ARG A 168 -22.15 -35.64 23.61
C ARG A 168 -21.90 -36.52 22.39
N ILE A 169 -21.51 -35.92 21.26
CA ILE A 169 -21.19 -36.66 20.03
C ILE A 169 -20.05 -37.65 20.26
N ARG A 170 -19.03 -37.26 21.03
CA ARG A 170 -17.92 -38.16 21.40
C ARG A 170 -18.41 -39.36 22.21
N ALA A 171 -19.23 -39.13 23.25
CA ALA A 171 -19.79 -40.20 24.07
C ALA A 171 -20.75 -41.13 23.30
N GLU A 172 -21.47 -40.62 22.29
CA GLU A 172 -22.28 -41.43 21.38
C GLU A 172 -21.41 -42.31 20.47
N ARG A 173 -20.30 -41.77 19.95
CA ARG A 173 -19.34 -42.53 19.15
C ARG A 173 -18.65 -43.63 19.95
N GLU A 174 -18.35 -43.37 21.21
CA GLU A 174 -17.73 -44.36 22.11
C GLU A 174 -18.72 -45.47 22.52
N ARG A 175 -20.03 -45.19 22.61
CA ARG A 175 -21.08 -46.20 22.86
C ARG A 175 -21.49 -46.99 21.60
N GLY A 176 -21.28 -46.44 20.41
CA GLY A 176 -21.67 -47.05 19.14
C GLY A 176 -21.15 -48.48 18.92
N PRO A 177 -19.87 -48.80 19.22
CA PRO A 177 -19.34 -50.16 19.13
C PRO A 177 -20.04 -51.12 20.09
N GLU A 178 -20.21 -50.74 21.36
CA GLU A 178 -20.87 -51.58 22.37
C GLU A 178 -22.33 -51.87 22.03
N LEU A 179 -23.06 -50.87 21.53
CA LEU A 179 -24.46 -51.05 21.13
C LEU A 179 -24.58 -51.94 19.88
N ARG A 180 -23.61 -51.87 18.97
CA ARG A 180 -23.54 -52.74 17.79
C ARG A 180 -23.28 -54.19 18.19
N ASP A 181 -22.32 -54.44 19.08
CA ASP A 181 -22.00 -55.79 19.58
C ASP A 181 -23.19 -56.40 20.35
N GLN A 182 -23.90 -55.60 21.16
CA GLN A 182 -25.11 -56.04 21.86
C GLN A 182 -26.26 -56.42 20.91
N LEU A 183 -26.38 -55.74 19.77
CA LEU A 183 -27.38 -56.06 18.75
C LEU A 183 -27.00 -57.29 17.92
N GLU A 184 -25.71 -57.53 17.67
CA GLU A 184 -25.24 -58.74 16.96
C GLU A 184 -25.40 -60.02 17.80
N VAL A 185 -25.30 -59.94 19.15
CA VAL A 185 -25.54 -61.10 20.04
C VAL A 185 -27.03 -61.41 20.22
N ALA A 186 -27.91 -60.42 20.01
CA ALA A 186 -29.35 -60.57 20.17
C ALA A 186 -30.07 -61.08 18.90
N ALA A 187 -29.36 -61.18 17.77
CA ALA A 187 -29.87 -61.63 16.47
C ALA A 187 -29.47 -63.09 16.18
#